data_AF-A0A938FZC1-F1
#
_entry.id   AF-A0A938FZC1-F1
#
_cell.length_a   1.000
_cell.length_b   1.000
_cell.length_c   1.000
_cell.angle_alpha   90.00
_cell.angle_beta   90.00
_cell.angle_gamma   90.00
#
_symmetry.space_group_name_H-M   'P 1'
#
loop_
_entity.id
_entity.type
_entity.pdbx_description
1 polymer ?
#
loop_
_entity_poly.entity_id
_entity_poly.type
_entity_poly.pdbx_seq_one_letter_code
_entity_poly.pdbx_strand_id
1 'polypeptide(L)' 'MQPPKKYSNCKALRKDYPSGVSRVADVVDKGKKTTSTGPLPVVNPDVYARNTRLDADKDGIACEV' A
#
# COMPACT_ATOMS: atom_id res chain seq x y z
N MET A 1 -12.19 16.14 5.74
CA MET A 1 -11.24 15.04 5.94
C MET A 1 -12.01 13.74 5.75
N GLN A 2 -11.87 13.05 4.61
CA GLN A 2 -12.58 11.80 4.38
C GLN A 2 -11.93 10.70 5.23
N PRO A 3 -12.72 9.90 5.97
CA PRO A 3 -12.17 8.80 6.74
C PRO A 3 -11.47 7.80 5.79
N PRO A 4 -10.32 7.23 6.17
CA PRO A 4 -9.62 6.26 5.34
C PRO A 4 -10.50 5.06 5.01
N LYS A 5 -10.60 4.76 3.71
CA LYS A 5 -11.45 3.69 3.18
C LYS A 5 -10.87 2.34 3.61
N LYS A 6 -11.69 1.54 4.29
CA LYS A 6 -11.35 0.16 4.65
C LYS A 6 -11.87 -0.76 3.55
N TYR A 7 -10.98 -1.53 2.97
CA TYR A 7 -11.29 -2.53 1.97
C TYR A 7 -11.45 -3.91 2.62
N SER A 8 -12.41 -4.68 2.11
CA SER A 8 -12.62 -6.05 2.58
C SER A 8 -11.53 -6.99 2.07
N ASN A 9 -10.97 -6.69 0.89
CA ASN A 9 -9.94 -7.49 0.24
C ASN A 9 -9.07 -6.63 -0.68
N CYS A 10 -7.98 -7.26 -1.09
CA CYS A 10 -7.01 -6.72 -2.02
C CYS A 10 -7.59 -6.22 -3.34
N LYS A 11 -8.53 -6.97 -3.92
CA LYS A 11 -9.16 -6.64 -5.20
C LYS A 11 -9.94 -5.33 -5.15
N ALA A 12 -10.63 -5.08 -4.03
CA ALA A 12 -11.36 -3.83 -3.81
C ALA A 12 -10.38 -2.66 -3.64
N LEU A 13 -9.26 -2.87 -2.95
CA LEU A 13 -8.21 -1.85 -2.80
C LEU A 13 -7.58 -1.51 -4.16
N ARG A 14 -7.19 -2.51 -4.96
CA ARG A 14 -6.60 -2.33 -6.29
C ARG A 14 -7.52 -1.63 -7.30
N LYS A 15 -8.83 -1.59 -7.04
CA LYS A 15 -9.78 -0.86 -7.88
C LYS A 15 -9.68 0.66 -7.71
N ASP A 16 -9.40 1.11 -6.49
CA ASP A 16 -9.17 2.53 -6.19
C ASP A 16 -7.65 2.86 -6.28
N TYR A 17 -6.78 1.91 -5.94
CA TYR A 17 -5.33 2.03 -5.88
C TYR A 17 -4.63 0.92 -6.68
N PRO A 18 -4.51 1.05 -8.01
CA PRO A 18 -4.03 -0.02 -8.91
C PRO A 18 -2.66 -0.60 -8.53
N SER A 19 -1.79 0.26 -7.98
CA SER A 19 -0.42 -0.03 -7.57
C SER A 19 -0.29 -0.44 -6.09
N GLY A 20 -1.41 -0.60 -5.37
CA GLY A 20 -1.41 -0.81 -3.91
C GLY A 20 -1.26 0.49 -3.13
N VAL A 21 -1.26 0.37 -1.81
CA VAL A 21 -1.14 1.52 -0.89
C VAL A 21 0.02 1.29 0.06
N SER A 22 0.98 2.21 0.08
CA SER A 22 2.09 2.17 1.01
C SER A 22 1.86 3.08 2.21
N ARG A 23 2.42 2.69 3.35
CA ARG A 23 2.48 3.52 4.56
C ARG A 23 3.38 4.75 4.38
N VAL A 24 4.45 4.64 3.61
CA VAL A 24 5.50 5.65 3.52
C VAL A 24 5.91 5.88 2.06
N ALA A 25 6.33 7.10 1.73
CA ALA A 25 6.85 7.41 0.40
C ALA A 25 8.19 6.73 0.11
N ASP A 26 8.95 6.51 1.18
CA ASP A 26 10.20 5.77 1.19
C ASP A 26 9.95 4.38 1.79
N VAL A 27 9.25 3.51 1.06
CA VAL A 27 9.31 2.07 1.36
C VAL A 27 10.66 1.57 0.86
N VAL A 28 11.61 1.55 1.79
CA VAL A 28 12.91 0.92 1.61
C VAL A 28 12.72 -0.57 1.90
N ASP A 29 12.59 -1.36 0.84
CA ASP A 29 12.60 -2.82 0.96
C ASP A 29 13.98 -3.24 1.44
N LYS A 30 14.18 -3.33 2.77
CA LYS A 30 15.39 -3.79 3.48
C LYS A 30 16.70 -3.70 2.67
N GLY A 31 17.08 -2.50 2.21
CA GLY A 31 18.34 -2.24 1.52
C GLY A 31 18.30 -2.15 -0.02
N LYS A 32 17.16 -2.33 -0.67
CA LYS A 32 16.96 -1.97 -2.08
C LYS A 32 15.97 -0.82 -2.16
N LYS A 33 16.45 0.34 -2.64
CA LYS A 33 15.53 1.39 -3.09
C LYS A 33 14.59 0.74 -4.09
N THR A 34 13.29 0.83 -3.85
CA THR A 34 12.25 0.59 -4.87
C THR A 34 12.49 1.63 -5.96
N THR A 35 13.41 1.27 -6.86
CA THR A 35 13.97 2.18 -7.86
C THR A 35 12.90 2.29 -8.92
N SER A 36 12.14 3.38 -8.87
CA SER A 36 11.54 4.21 -9.94
C SER A 36 11.24 3.63 -11.34
N THR A 37 11.10 2.32 -11.51
CA THR A 37 10.94 1.65 -12.81
C THR A 37 9.58 0.93 -12.93
N GLY A 38 8.76 0.95 -11.88
CA GLY A 38 7.39 0.40 -11.88
C GLY A 38 6.34 1.40 -11.36
N PRO A 39 5.04 1.08 -11.52
CA PRO A 39 3.96 1.89 -10.95
C PRO A 39 4.10 1.90 -9.43
N LEU A 40 4.39 3.08 -8.87
CA LEU A 40 4.62 3.24 -7.44
C LEU A 40 3.29 3.06 -6.67
N PRO A 41 3.29 2.36 -5.52
CA PRO A 41 2.14 2.33 -4.64
C PRO A 41 1.77 3.73 -4.18
N VAL A 42 0.48 3.98 -4.00
CA VAL A 42 0.03 5.28 -3.52
C VAL A 42 0.38 5.39 -2.05
N VAL A 43 1.12 6.44 -1.71
CA VAL A 43 1.51 6.72 -0.32
C VAL A 43 0.29 7.27 0.41
N ASN A 44 -0.35 6.42 1.20
CA ASN A 44 -1.49 6.82 2.01
C ASN A 44 -1.44 6.08 3.36
N PRO A 45 -0.76 6.65 4.36
CA PRO A 45 -0.62 6.03 5.68
C PRO A 45 -1.98 5.80 6.35
N ASP A 46 -2.97 6.66 6.12
CA ASP A 46 -4.30 6.52 6.70
C ASP A 46 -5.05 5.30 6.14
N VAL A 47 -5.02 5.14 4.81
CA VAL A 47 -5.62 3.97 4.14
C VAL A 47 -4.82 2.71 4.48
N TYR A 48 -3.50 2.76 4.44
CA TYR A 48 -2.65 1.65 4.86
C TYR A 48 -3.00 1.22 6.29
N ALA A 49 -3.06 2.14 7.26
CA ALA A 49 -3.35 1.83 8.66
C ALA A 49 -4.68 1.06 8.84
N ARG A 50 -5.73 1.42 8.09
CA ARG A 50 -7.03 0.71 8.10
C ARG A 50 -7.00 -0.64 7.38
N ASN A 51 -6.05 -0.83 6.48
CA ASN A 51 -5.89 -1.99 5.61
C ASN A 51 -4.62 -2.80 5.91
N THR A 52 -3.95 -2.55 7.04
CA THR A 52 -2.77 -3.30 7.54
C THR A 52 -3.00 -4.80 7.57
N ARG A 53 -4.26 -5.24 7.70
CA ARG A 53 -4.64 -6.66 7.67
C ARG A 53 -4.56 -7.28 6.25
N LEU A 54 -4.37 -6.47 5.22
CA LEU A 54 -4.17 -6.87 3.81
C LEU A 54 -2.69 -6.90 3.41
N ASP A 55 -1.80 -6.44 4.28
CA ASP A 55 -0.35 -6.58 4.17
C ASP A 55 0.04 -7.89 4.86
N ALA A 56 0.18 -8.96 4.07
CA ALA A 56 0.39 -10.32 4.58
C ALA A 56 1.88 -10.62 4.84
N ASP A 57 2.76 -10.05 4.04
CA ASP A 57 4.22 -10.13 4.05
C ASP A 57 4.88 -9.10 4.99
N LYS A 58 4.15 -8.09 5.43
CA LYS A 58 4.58 -7.02 6.35
C LYS A 58 5.76 -6.23 5.78
N ASP A 59 5.74 -6.02 4.48
CA ASP A 59 6.73 -5.26 3.71
C ASP A 59 6.47 -3.74 3.81
N GLY A 60 5.28 -3.34 4.29
CA GLY A 60 4.86 -1.95 4.39
C GLY A 60 4.00 -1.47 3.22
N ILE A 61 3.58 -2.38 2.34
CA ILE A 61 2.70 -2.14 1.21
C ILE A 61 1.46 -3.00 1.36
N ALA A 62 0.31 -2.36 1.57
CA ALA A 62 -0.94 -3.07 1.56
C ALA A 62 -1.23 -3.52 0.13
N CYS A 63 -1.36 -4.84 -0.02
CA CYS A 63 -1.86 -5.49 -1.22
C CYS A 63 -0.91 -5.52 -2.44
N GLU A 64 0.33 -5.96 -2.25
CA GLU A 64 1.28 -6.14 -3.35
C GLU A 64 1.16 -7.48 -4.10
N VAL A 65 0.53 -8.50 -3.50
CA VAL A 65 0.28 -9.83 -4.10
C VAL A 65 -0.94 -9.90 -5.03
#